data_AF-A0A9D8FY74-F1
#
_entry.id   AF-A0A9D8FY74-F1
#
_cell.length_a   1.000
_cell.length_b   1.000
_cell.length_c   1.000
_cell.angle_alpha   90.00
_cell.angle_beta   90.00
_cell.angle_gamma   90.00
#
_symmetry.space_group_name_H-M   'P 1'
#
loop_
_entity.id
_entity.type
_entity.pdbx_description
1 polymer ?
#
loop_
_entity_poly.entity_id
_entity_poly.type
_entity_poly.pdbx_seq_one_letter_code
_entity_poly.pdbx_strand_id
1 'polypeptide(L)'
;MTTPSRAVTHHGNDLYREIPLPSARKLFRVTYWDVWMLVVLVSECNGDWDKFANQLRHPDQGIVFVHREIDGLLNHLRLLRQTLAQHNLSIADVLGEDATHLLKSEKRRAKRKILEDSPPEWEQSPWMIHTPKEERKARALRGNWDRFPISPAHYAEPMARLFKPSGWYTENQSFALERKLSGFVDRKAARASLPELIALYRAFLTVIIEKMNMVDDSYGVIGDLSSRVFEEYVKLDRAALAMSPADFFQDLIEWLIWEDYGLTYQEQPVFFAGLDPEHLPLVEQILRTQWDELRELEVEYQTEKALTMLGMLCTQQQLFDRFLDLAKEMGTRHWQRITTMSEMAEKHKRYELALAVYEACLGPGMHETFLRAKYAELQKRIKREVG
;
A
#
# COMPACT_ATOMS: atom_id res chain seq x y z
N MET A 1 13.03 -55.78 17.55
CA MET A 1 13.47 -54.37 17.67
C MET A 1 12.92 -53.61 16.48
N THR A 2 11.78 -52.95 16.67
CA THR A 2 11.18 -52.04 15.69
C THR A 2 11.98 -50.74 15.71
N THR A 3 12.59 -50.40 14.59
CA THR A 3 13.26 -49.12 14.36
C THR A 3 12.25 -47.99 14.60
N PRO A 4 12.58 -46.96 15.40
CA PRO A 4 11.68 -45.82 15.56
C PRO A 4 11.51 -45.15 14.19
N SER A 5 10.27 -45.11 13.71
CA SER A 5 9.88 -44.34 12.54
C SER A 5 10.38 -42.90 12.71
N ARG A 6 11.22 -42.42 11.78
CA ARG A 6 11.61 -41.01 11.75
C ARG A 6 10.32 -40.20 11.62
N ALA A 7 10.06 -39.32 12.59
CA ALA A 7 8.94 -38.39 12.52
C ALA A 7 9.01 -37.62 11.19
N VAL A 8 7.99 -37.79 10.35
CA VAL A 8 7.89 -37.06 9.09
C VAL A 8 7.75 -35.58 9.44
N THR A 9 8.64 -34.75 8.90
CA THR A 9 8.57 -33.30 9.05
C THR A 9 7.73 -32.79 7.89
N HIS A 10 6.57 -32.21 8.20
CA HIS A 10 5.69 -31.60 7.22
C HIS A 10 6.02 -30.11 7.09
N HIS A 11 6.11 -29.65 5.85
CA HIS A 11 6.23 -28.25 5.45
C HIS A 11 4.85 -27.69 5.12
N GLY A 12 4.66 -26.39 5.29
CA GLY A 12 3.35 -25.76 5.10
C GLY A 12 2.71 -26.00 3.72
N ASN A 13 3.53 -26.05 2.66
CA ASN A 13 3.08 -26.31 1.29
C ASN A 13 2.87 -27.82 0.98
N ASP A 14 3.19 -28.72 1.92
CA ASP A 14 2.94 -30.14 1.71
C ASP A 14 1.43 -30.41 1.63
N LEU A 15 1.05 -31.31 0.73
CA LEU A 15 -0.33 -31.74 0.60
C LEU A 15 -0.72 -32.54 1.85
N TYR A 16 -1.78 -32.09 2.53
CA TYR A 16 -2.40 -32.81 3.62
C TYR A 16 -3.47 -33.78 3.08
N ARG A 17 -4.43 -33.27 2.28
CA ARG A 17 -5.46 -34.11 1.65
C ARG A 17 -6.13 -33.43 0.46
N GLU A 18 -6.95 -34.19 -0.25
CA GLU A 18 -7.82 -33.69 -1.31
C GLU A 18 -9.29 -33.89 -0.93
N ILE A 19 -10.13 -32.89 -1.22
CA ILE A 19 -11.56 -32.90 -0.95
C ILE A 19 -12.31 -32.80 -2.29
N PRO A 20 -13.19 -33.75 -2.62
CA PRO A 20 -14.06 -33.65 -3.78
C PRO A 20 -15.02 -32.46 -3.62
N LEU A 21 -15.00 -31.55 -4.59
CA LEU A 21 -15.90 -30.40 -4.59
C LEU A 21 -17.24 -30.77 -5.27
N PRO A 22 -18.40 -30.52 -4.64
CA PRO A 22 -19.71 -30.92 -5.19
C PRO A 22 -20.01 -30.35 -6.58
N SER A 23 -19.43 -29.20 -6.92
CA SER A 23 -19.73 -28.42 -8.12
C SER A 23 -18.59 -28.35 -9.14
N ALA A 24 -17.45 -28.99 -8.90
CA ALA A 24 -16.27 -28.87 -9.77
C ALA A 24 -15.65 -30.22 -10.14
N ARG A 25 -15.18 -30.36 -11.39
CA ARG A 25 -14.27 -31.45 -11.82
C ARG A 25 -12.87 -31.37 -11.15
N LYS A 26 -12.68 -30.48 -10.18
CA LYS A 26 -11.40 -30.22 -9.52
C LYS A 26 -11.52 -30.59 -8.04
N LEU A 27 -10.46 -31.18 -7.50
CA LEU A 27 -10.32 -31.44 -6.07
C LEU A 27 -9.80 -30.18 -5.38
N PHE A 28 -10.35 -29.87 -4.19
CA PHE A 28 -9.76 -28.87 -3.32
C PHE A 28 -8.56 -29.50 -2.59
N ARG A 29 -7.37 -28.96 -2.85
CA ARG A 29 -6.11 -29.44 -2.29
C ARG A 29 -5.84 -28.70 -0.99
N VAL A 30 -5.94 -29.42 0.12
CA VAL A 30 -5.67 -28.93 1.46
C VAL A 30 -4.20 -29.16 1.76
N THR A 31 -3.50 -28.09 2.11
CA THR A 31 -2.10 -28.07 2.52
C THR A 31 -1.97 -28.02 4.05
N TYR A 32 -0.76 -28.24 4.57
CA TYR A 32 -0.52 -28.06 6.01
C TYR A 32 -0.69 -26.61 6.48
N TRP A 33 -0.51 -25.62 5.61
CA TRP A 33 -0.87 -24.23 5.93
C TRP A 33 -2.36 -24.08 6.25
N ASP A 34 -3.23 -24.66 5.42
CA ASP A 34 -4.67 -24.63 5.65
C ASP A 34 -5.02 -25.31 6.98
N VAL A 35 -4.41 -26.46 7.27
CA VAL A 35 -4.61 -27.20 8.53
C VAL A 35 -4.15 -26.37 9.72
N TRP A 36 -2.94 -25.79 9.68
CA TRP A 36 -2.41 -25.01 10.81
C TRP A 36 -3.22 -23.75 11.07
N MET A 37 -3.68 -23.06 10.01
CA MET A 37 -4.61 -21.92 10.14
C MET A 37 -5.90 -22.35 10.85
N LEU A 38 -6.53 -23.44 10.41
CA LEU A 38 -7.77 -23.93 11.01
C LEU A 38 -7.59 -24.44 12.45
N VAL A 39 -6.45 -25.04 12.75
CA VAL A 39 -6.11 -25.48 14.11
C VAL A 39 -5.98 -24.27 15.05
N VAL A 40 -5.30 -23.19 14.64
CA VAL A 40 -5.21 -21.96 15.43
C VAL A 40 -6.60 -21.33 15.59
N LEU A 41 -7.34 -21.19 14.49
CA LEU A 41 -8.70 -20.67 14.48
C LEU A 41 -9.60 -21.37 15.50
N VAL A 42 -9.62 -22.71 15.52
CA VAL A 42 -10.46 -23.47 16.46
C VAL A 42 -9.90 -23.40 17.88
N SER A 43 -8.59 -23.54 18.06
CA SER A 43 -8.00 -23.78 19.38
C SER A 43 -7.66 -22.53 20.18
N GLU A 44 -7.50 -21.37 19.53
CA GLU A 44 -7.18 -20.09 20.17
C GLU A 44 -8.30 -19.04 19.94
N CYS A 45 -9.01 -19.14 18.82
CA CYS A 45 -10.05 -18.18 18.42
C CYS A 45 -11.47 -18.74 18.49
N ASN A 46 -11.69 -19.98 18.95
CA ASN A 46 -13.01 -20.63 19.05
C ASN A 46 -13.82 -20.62 17.74
N GLY A 47 -13.15 -20.67 16.59
CA GLY A 47 -13.82 -20.61 15.28
C GLY A 47 -14.14 -19.20 14.79
N ASP A 48 -13.78 -18.16 15.53
CA ASP A 48 -14.00 -16.76 15.15
C ASP A 48 -12.87 -16.26 14.23
N TRP A 49 -13.20 -16.11 12.95
CA TRP A 49 -12.29 -15.64 11.91
C TRP A 49 -11.83 -14.20 12.12
N ASP A 50 -12.70 -13.34 12.61
CA ASP A 50 -12.40 -11.91 12.77
C ASP A 50 -11.51 -11.70 14.00
N LYS A 51 -11.76 -12.47 15.07
CA LYS A 51 -10.84 -12.56 16.22
C LYS A 51 -9.45 -13.04 15.78
N PHE A 52 -9.36 -14.05 14.91
CA PHE A 52 -8.08 -14.55 14.43
C PHE A 52 -7.34 -13.52 13.57
N ALA A 53 -8.03 -12.87 12.64
CA ALA A 53 -7.44 -11.79 11.83
C ALA A 53 -6.93 -10.64 12.72
N ASN A 54 -7.69 -10.25 13.75
CA ASN A 54 -7.28 -9.21 14.69
C ASN A 54 -6.06 -9.63 15.52
N GLN A 55 -5.98 -10.90 15.93
CA GLN A 55 -4.82 -11.43 16.64
C GLN A 55 -3.54 -11.42 15.78
N LEU A 56 -3.66 -11.64 14.46
CA LEU A 56 -2.54 -11.52 13.52
C LEU A 56 -2.11 -10.06 13.30
N ARG A 57 -3.06 -9.12 13.26
CA ARG A 57 -2.79 -7.67 13.12
C ARG A 57 -2.15 -7.06 14.37
N HIS A 58 -2.51 -7.58 15.54
CA HIS A 58 -2.08 -7.06 16.83
C HIS A 58 -1.55 -8.20 17.71
N PRO A 59 -0.35 -8.73 17.42
CA PRO A 59 0.23 -9.78 18.25
C PRO A 59 0.44 -9.26 19.68
N ASP A 60 -0.20 -9.91 20.65
CA ASP A 60 -0.16 -9.56 22.09
C ASP A 60 1.24 -9.71 22.75
N GLN A 61 2.24 -10.12 21.99
CA GLN A 61 3.58 -10.43 22.45
C GLN A 61 4.55 -9.69 21.54
N GLY A 62 5.64 -9.14 22.09
CA GLY A 62 6.66 -8.34 21.38
C GLY A 62 7.46 -9.10 20.30
N ILE A 63 6.76 -9.85 19.47
CA ILE A 63 7.20 -10.57 18.29
C ILE A 63 7.23 -9.55 17.16
N VAL A 64 8.43 -9.28 16.67
CA VAL A 64 8.65 -8.39 15.54
C VAL A 64 8.52 -9.22 14.27
N PHE A 65 7.30 -9.38 13.77
CA PHE A 65 7.11 -9.81 12.39
C PHE A 65 7.49 -8.67 11.44
N VAL A 66 8.07 -9.00 10.29
CA VAL A 66 8.17 -8.02 9.20
C VAL A 66 6.77 -7.87 8.61
N HIS A 67 6.26 -6.64 8.42
CA HIS A 67 4.89 -6.39 7.95
C HIS A 67 4.45 -7.24 6.74
N ARG A 68 5.37 -7.53 5.82
CA ARG A 68 5.12 -8.37 4.63
C ARG A 68 4.66 -9.79 4.96
N GLU A 69 5.14 -10.35 6.07
CA GLU A 69 4.85 -11.74 6.47
C GLU A 69 3.45 -11.86 7.08
N ILE A 70 3.03 -10.84 7.85
CA ILE A 70 1.65 -10.74 8.36
C ILE A 70 0.65 -10.57 7.21
N ASP A 71 0.95 -9.70 6.24
CA ASP A 71 0.09 -9.49 5.05
C ASP A 71 -0.16 -10.82 4.31
N GLY A 72 0.88 -11.65 4.16
CA GLY A 72 0.76 -12.98 3.55
C GLY A 72 -0.14 -13.93 4.35
N LEU A 73 0.04 -14.01 5.67
CA LEU A 73 -0.79 -14.86 6.55
C LEU A 73 -2.25 -14.40 6.54
N LEU A 74 -2.52 -13.09 6.62
CA LEU A 74 -3.86 -12.52 6.55
C LEU A 74 -4.53 -12.83 5.20
N ASN A 75 -3.80 -12.70 4.09
CA ASN A 75 -4.34 -13.02 2.78
C ASN A 75 -4.66 -14.51 2.63
N HIS A 76 -3.80 -15.39 3.14
CA HIS A 76 -4.07 -16.82 3.16
C HIS A 76 -5.32 -17.13 3.99
N LEU A 77 -5.46 -16.54 5.19
CA LEU A 77 -6.63 -16.72 6.04
C LEU A 77 -7.93 -16.29 5.34
N ARG A 78 -7.90 -15.12 4.69
CA ARG A 78 -9.03 -14.56 3.93
C ARG A 78 -9.44 -15.49 2.78
N LEU A 79 -8.47 -15.92 1.96
CA LEU A 79 -8.72 -16.79 0.81
C LEU A 79 -9.18 -18.18 1.23
N LEU A 80 -8.66 -18.71 2.33
CA LEU A 80 -9.15 -19.96 2.93
C LEU A 80 -10.62 -19.81 3.33
N ARG A 81 -10.99 -18.78 4.11
CA ARG A 81 -12.38 -18.50 4.50
C ARG A 81 -13.30 -18.39 3.29
N GLN A 82 -12.90 -17.63 2.26
CA GLN A 82 -13.67 -17.46 1.03
C GLN A 82 -13.85 -18.77 0.27
N THR A 83 -12.78 -19.57 0.15
CA THR A 83 -12.81 -20.85 -0.54
C THR A 83 -13.74 -21.84 0.16
N LEU A 84 -13.67 -21.92 1.50
CA LEU A 84 -14.57 -22.78 2.28
C LEU A 84 -16.03 -22.34 2.12
N ALA A 85 -16.31 -21.03 2.20
CA ALA A 85 -17.66 -20.51 2.00
C ALA A 85 -18.20 -20.77 0.58
N GLN A 86 -17.39 -20.52 -0.46
CA GLN A 86 -17.76 -20.73 -1.86
C GLN A 86 -18.11 -22.19 -2.17
N HIS A 87 -17.44 -23.12 -1.51
CA HIS A 87 -17.65 -24.55 -1.70
C HIS A 87 -18.54 -25.20 -0.63
N ASN A 88 -19.11 -24.40 0.28
CA ASN A 88 -19.92 -24.87 1.40
C ASN A 88 -19.21 -25.97 2.23
N LEU A 89 -17.90 -25.80 2.45
CA LEU A 89 -17.08 -26.68 3.27
C LEU A 89 -17.00 -26.13 4.69
N SER A 90 -17.21 -26.99 5.67
CA SER A 90 -16.97 -26.69 7.08
C SER A 90 -15.50 -26.91 7.46
N ILE A 91 -15.08 -26.38 8.60
CA ILE A 91 -13.75 -26.66 9.18
C ILE A 91 -13.56 -28.17 9.38
N ALA A 92 -14.61 -28.89 9.79
CA ALA A 92 -14.56 -30.34 9.99
C ALA A 92 -14.33 -31.10 8.69
N ASP A 93 -14.88 -30.63 7.56
CA ASP A 93 -14.64 -31.25 6.25
C ASP A 93 -13.16 -31.17 5.87
N VAL A 94 -12.51 -30.05 6.19
CA VAL A 94 -11.08 -29.82 5.94
C VAL A 94 -10.21 -30.67 6.85
N LEU A 95 -10.46 -30.64 8.16
CA LEU A 95 -9.69 -31.38 9.15
C LEU A 95 -9.95 -32.90 9.10
N GLY A 96 -11.06 -33.34 8.52
CA GLY A 96 -11.42 -34.75 8.37
C GLY A 96 -11.87 -35.45 9.65
N GLU A 97 -12.04 -36.77 9.54
CA GLU A 97 -12.57 -37.62 10.63
C GLU A 97 -11.69 -37.58 11.89
N ASP A 98 -10.39 -37.35 11.72
CA ASP A 98 -9.39 -37.26 12.80
C ASP A 98 -9.19 -35.83 13.35
N ALA A 99 -10.13 -34.89 13.09
CA ALA A 99 -10.01 -33.49 13.52
C ALA A 99 -9.63 -33.34 14.99
N THR A 100 -10.21 -34.14 15.90
CA THR A 100 -9.89 -34.09 17.33
C THR A 100 -8.44 -34.48 17.63
N HIS A 101 -7.88 -35.44 16.89
CA HIS A 101 -6.48 -35.84 17.03
C HIS A 101 -5.56 -34.75 16.46
N LEU A 102 -5.86 -34.22 15.28
CA LEU A 102 -5.08 -33.15 14.65
C LEU A 102 -5.03 -31.87 15.49
N LEU A 103 -6.16 -31.46 16.06
CA LEU A 103 -6.24 -30.33 16.98
C LEU A 103 -5.37 -30.53 18.23
N LYS A 104 -5.02 -31.77 18.59
CA LYS A 104 -4.07 -32.05 19.68
C LYS A 104 -2.64 -32.14 19.19
N SER A 105 -2.39 -32.91 18.11
CA SER A 105 -1.05 -33.21 17.64
C SER A 105 -0.36 -32.02 16.96
N GLU A 106 -1.12 -31.22 16.21
CA GLU A 106 -0.57 -30.10 15.43
C GLU A 106 -0.66 -28.75 16.16
N LYS A 107 -1.42 -28.63 17.26
CA LYS A 107 -1.63 -27.34 17.97
C LYS A 107 -0.35 -26.57 18.24
N ARG A 108 0.66 -27.24 18.81
CA ARG A 108 1.93 -26.58 19.15
C ARG A 108 2.69 -26.12 17.90
N ARG A 109 2.66 -26.91 16.82
CA ARG A 109 3.33 -26.57 15.57
C ARG A 109 2.59 -25.43 14.84
N ALA A 110 1.27 -25.52 14.76
CA ALA A 110 0.41 -24.51 14.16
C ALA A 110 0.56 -23.16 14.84
N LYS A 111 0.48 -23.13 16.18
CA LYS A 111 0.73 -21.92 16.97
C LYS A 111 2.09 -21.33 16.66
N ARG A 112 3.15 -22.16 16.68
CA ARG A 112 4.49 -21.68 16.37
C ARG A 112 4.56 -21.08 14.97
N LYS A 113 4.12 -21.81 13.95
CA LYS A 113 4.22 -21.42 12.55
C LYS A 113 3.38 -20.20 12.16
N ILE A 114 2.30 -19.92 12.89
CA ILE A 114 1.35 -18.86 12.52
C ILE A 114 1.46 -17.64 13.44
N LEU A 115 1.72 -17.85 14.74
CA LEU A 115 1.69 -16.80 15.75
C LEU A 115 3.07 -16.45 16.31
N GLU A 116 4.09 -17.32 16.14
CA GLU A 116 5.40 -17.14 16.78
C GLU A 116 6.55 -16.94 15.77
N ASP A 117 6.51 -17.65 14.63
CA ASP A 117 7.56 -17.67 13.61
C ASP A 117 7.07 -17.02 12.31
N SER A 118 7.96 -16.27 11.64
CA SER A 118 7.73 -15.85 10.25
C SER A 118 7.95 -17.02 9.28
N PRO A 119 7.02 -17.27 8.33
CA PRO A 119 7.22 -18.31 7.33
C PRO A 119 8.38 -17.94 6.40
N PRO A 120 9.42 -18.79 6.26
CA PRO A 120 10.50 -18.53 5.33
C PRO A 120 9.98 -18.50 3.90
N GLU A 121 10.59 -17.69 3.02
CA GLU A 121 10.09 -17.44 1.65
C GLU A 121 9.77 -18.73 0.87
N TRP A 122 10.60 -19.77 0.98
CA TRP A 122 10.42 -21.05 0.27
C TRP A 122 9.24 -21.88 0.79
N GLU A 123 8.76 -21.61 2.00
CA GLU A 123 7.61 -22.30 2.61
C GLU A 123 6.32 -21.50 2.41
N GLN A 124 6.37 -20.24 1.99
CA GLN A 124 5.17 -19.44 1.77
C GLN A 124 4.27 -20.06 0.69
N SER A 125 2.97 -20.10 0.96
CA SER A 125 1.99 -20.54 -0.04
C SER A 125 1.83 -19.50 -1.16
N PRO A 126 1.34 -19.89 -2.35
CA PRO A 126 1.01 -18.91 -3.39
C PRO A 126 0.07 -17.79 -2.90
N TRP A 127 -0.86 -18.10 -1.99
CA TRP A 127 -1.74 -17.12 -1.36
C TRP A 127 -1.00 -16.15 -0.42
N MET A 128 0.10 -16.57 0.21
CA MET A 128 0.92 -15.67 1.03
C MET A 128 1.81 -14.76 0.18
N ILE A 129 2.20 -15.21 -1.00
CA ILE A 129 3.07 -14.47 -1.92
C ILE A 129 2.26 -13.43 -2.73
N HIS A 130 1.13 -13.86 -3.29
CA HIS A 130 0.28 -13.02 -4.14
C HIS A 130 -0.81 -12.32 -3.31
N THR A 131 -0.36 -11.40 -2.47
CA THR A 131 -1.29 -10.55 -1.70
C THR A 131 -1.86 -9.45 -2.61
N PRO A 132 -3.08 -8.94 -2.32
CA PRO A 132 -3.63 -7.78 -3.03
C PRO A 132 -2.65 -6.60 -3.05
N LYS A 133 -1.93 -6.39 -1.95
CA LYS A 133 -0.91 -5.35 -1.84
C LYS A 133 0.22 -5.53 -2.85
N GLU A 134 0.83 -6.72 -2.92
CA GLU A 134 1.92 -6.98 -3.86
C GLU A 134 1.46 -6.91 -5.32
N GLU A 135 0.25 -7.39 -5.62
CA GLU A 135 -0.34 -7.28 -6.96
C GLU A 135 -0.59 -5.83 -7.37
N ARG A 136 -1.15 -5.01 -6.47
CA ARG A 136 -1.41 -3.59 -6.75
C ARG A 136 -0.13 -2.77 -6.81
N LYS A 137 0.87 -3.09 -5.99
CA LYS A 137 2.21 -2.52 -6.11
C LYS A 137 2.83 -2.83 -7.48
N ALA A 138 2.76 -4.10 -7.91
CA ALA A 138 3.27 -4.50 -9.22
C ALA A 138 2.56 -3.76 -10.37
N ARG A 139 1.22 -3.62 -10.28
CA ARG A 139 0.42 -2.82 -11.23
C ARG A 139 0.89 -1.36 -11.27
N ALA A 140 1.00 -0.71 -10.12
CA ALA A 140 1.39 0.69 -10.03
C ALA A 140 2.83 0.96 -10.50
N LEU A 141 3.74 0.01 -10.32
CA LEU A 141 5.14 0.19 -10.69
C LEU A 141 5.43 -0.12 -12.15
N ARG A 142 4.73 -1.08 -12.76
CA ARG A 142 5.04 -1.60 -14.11
C ARG A 142 3.83 -1.95 -14.98
N GLY A 143 2.64 -2.08 -14.39
CA GLY A 143 1.46 -2.66 -15.05
C GLY A 143 0.84 -1.81 -16.16
N ASN A 144 1.14 -0.51 -16.22
CA ASN A 144 0.63 0.41 -17.25
C ASN A 144 1.69 0.79 -18.30
N TRP A 145 2.88 0.16 -18.27
CA TRP A 145 4.02 0.55 -19.10
C TRP A 145 3.83 0.27 -20.61
N ASP A 146 2.89 -0.58 -20.96
CA ASP A 146 2.47 -0.87 -22.33
C ASP A 146 1.67 0.28 -22.96
N ARG A 147 1.12 1.18 -22.14
CA ARG A 147 0.35 2.36 -22.60
C ARG A 147 1.22 3.55 -22.96
N PHE A 148 2.50 3.50 -22.63
CA PHE A 148 3.45 4.57 -22.96
C PHE A 148 3.88 4.46 -24.42
N PRO A 149 4.05 5.58 -25.14
CA PRO A 149 4.54 5.56 -26.52
C PRO A 149 5.92 4.89 -26.66
N ILE A 150 6.75 5.03 -25.62
CA ILE A 150 7.99 4.27 -25.43
C ILE A 150 7.91 3.64 -24.04
N SER A 151 8.06 2.32 -23.96
CA SER A 151 7.95 1.63 -22.68
C SER A 151 9.10 2.02 -21.74
N PRO A 152 8.82 2.41 -20.48
CA PRO A 152 9.84 2.67 -19.46
C PRO A 152 10.78 1.46 -19.22
N ALA A 153 10.35 0.25 -19.56
CA ALA A 153 11.17 -0.96 -19.48
C ALA A 153 12.52 -0.84 -20.18
N HIS A 154 12.59 -0.05 -21.27
CA HIS A 154 13.82 0.18 -22.02
C HIS A 154 14.93 0.80 -21.14
N TYR A 155 14.57 1.66 -20.20
CA TYR A 155 15.52 2.35 -19.31
C TYR A 155 15.65 1.69 -17.94
N ALA A 156 14.59 1.04 -17.46
CA ALA A 156 14.54 0.48 -16.10
C ALA A 156 15.61 -0.60 -15.87
N GLU A 157 15.77 -1.53 -16.81
CA GLU A 157 16.73 -2.64 -16.66
C GLU A 157 18.20 -2.16 -16.64
N PRO A 158 18.67 -1.32 -17.59
CA PRO A 158 20.00 -0.72 -17.49
C PRO A 158 20.22 0.09 -16.21
N MET A 159 19.20 0.78 -15.73
CA MET A 159 19.29 1.60 -14.52
C MET A 159 19.36 0.74 -13.25
N ALA A 160 18.56 -0.33 -13.17
CA ALA A 160 18.60 -1.27 -12.05
C ALA A 160 19.99 -1.93 -11.89
N ARG A 161 20.73 -2.13 -13.00
CA ARG A 161 22.11 -2.65 -12.98
C ARG A 161 23.15 -1.69 -12.41
N LEU A 162 22.81 -0.42 -12.20
CA LEU A 162 23.68 0.53 -11.49
C LEU A 162 23.70 0.26 -9.98
N PHE A 163 22.69 -0.45 -9.47
CA PHE A 163 22.64 -0.91 -8.09
C PHE A 163 23.50 -2.16 -7.90
N LYS A 164 23.95 -2.40 -6.66
CA LYS A 164 24.57 -3.67 -6.26
C LYS A 164 23.56 -4.80 -6.46
N PRO A 165 24.00 -6.00 -6.86
CA PRO A 165 23.12 -7.16 -6.99
C PRO A 165 22.55 -7.62 -5.63
N SER A 166 23.28 -7.38 -4.54
CA SER A 166 22.87 -7.74 -3.18
C SER A 166 23.54 -6.86 -2.13
N GLY A 167 23.01 -6.88 -0.91
CA GLY A 167 23.51 -6.14 0.24
C GLY A 167 23.05 -4.68 0.28
N TRP A 168 23.55 -3.95 1.27
CA TRP A 168 23.10 -2.60 1.59
C TRP A 168 24.10 -1.52 1.11
N TYR A 169 23.58 -0.34 0.79
CA TYR A 169 24.36 0.89 0.67
C TYR A 169 24.34 1.59 2.02
N THR A 170 25.51 1.96 2.53
CA THR A 170 25.62 2.82 3.71
C THR A 170 25.33 4.28 3.35
N GLU A 171 25.07 5.11 4.36
CA GLU A 171 24.89 6.56 4.23
C GLU A 171 25.96 7.25 3.35
N ASN A 172 27.23 6.82 3.42
CA ASN A 172 28.31 7.41 2.61
C ASN A 172 28.34 6.87 1.18
N GLN A 173 27.85 5.64 0.97
CA GLN A 173 27.78 5.01 -0.34
C GLN A 173 26.59 5.53 -1.16
N SER A 174 25.56 6.09 -0.53
CA SER A 174 24.41 6.70 -1.22
C SER A 174 24.87 7.87 -2.11
N PHE A 175 25.84 8.69 -1.70
CA PHE A 175 26.42 9.75 -2.54
C PHE A 175 27.07 9.23 -3.82
N ALA A 176 27.76 8.08 -3.74
CA ALA A 176 28.37 7.48 -4.92
C ALA A 176 27.33 6.84 -5.85
N LEU A 177 26.23 6.34 -5.28
CA LEU A 177 25.08 5.84 -6.02
C LEU A 177 24.33 6.99 -6.71
N GLU A 178 24.04 8.07 -6.00
CA GLU A 178 23.43 9.30 -6.51
C GLU A 178 24.16 9.77 -7.77
N ARG A 179 25.48 9.97 -7.69
CA ARG A 179 26.28 10.42 -8.86
C ARG A 179 26.19 9.49 -10.06
N LYS A 180 26.09 8.16 -9.83
CA LYS A 180 25.92 7.18 -10.90
C LYS A 180 24.55 7.29 -11.55
N LEU A 181 23.50 7.41 -10.74
CA LEU A 181 22.12 7.51 -11.20
C LEU A 181 21.86 8.83 -11.92
N SER A 182 22.24 9.94 -11.28
CA SER A 182 22.16 11.29 -11.86
C SER A 182 22.92 11.37 -13.19
N GLY A 183 24.17 10.91 -13.23
CA GLY A 183 24.93 10.86 -14.48
C GLY A 183 24.35 9.92 -15.54
N PHE A 184 23.59 8.88 -15.17
CA PHE A 184 22.84 8.07 -16.15
C PHE A 184 21.65 8.84 -16.71
N VAL A 185 20.83 9.44 -15.85
CA VAL A 185 19.66 10.23 -16.22
C VAL A 185 20.08 11.38 -17.13
N ASP A 186 21.04 12.20 -16.72
CA ASP A 186 21.47 13.38 -17.48
C ASP A 186 22.00 13.01 -18.88
N ARG A 187 22.80 11.94 -18.98
CA ARG A 187 23.32 11.46 -20.28
C ARG A 187 22.21 10.97 -21.20
N LYS A 188 21.18 10.32 -20.66
CA LYS A 188 20.06 9.81 -21.45
C LYS A 188 19.09 10.94 -21.83
N ALA A 189 18.82 11.86 -20.91
CA ALA A 189 17.94 13.01 -21.11
C ALA A 189 18.49 13.98 -22.17
N ALA A 190 19.80 14.23 -22.21
CA ALA A 190 20.43 15.21 -23.11
C ALA A 190 20.16 15.01 -24.62
N ARG A 191 19.71 13.82 -25.04
CA ARG A 191 19.41 13.50 -26.45
C ARG A 191 18.01 12.91 -26.64
N ALA A 192 17.21 12.86 -25.58
CA ALA A 192 15.92 12.22 -25.59
C ALA A 192 14.86 13.13 -26.23
N SER A 193 14.04 12.54 -27.09
CA SER A 193 12.74 13.09 -27.45
C SER A 193 11.81 13.11 -26.22
N LEU A 194 10.70 13.85 -26.31
CA LEU A 194 9.73 13.92 -25.23
C LEU A 194 9.19 12.54 -24.77
N PRO A 195 8.79 11.61 -25.67
CA PRO A 195 8.41 10.25 -25.25
C PRO A 195 9.54 9.47 -24.54
N GLU A 196 10.79 9.68 -24.96
CA GLU A 196 11.96 9.06 -24.32
C GLU A 196 12.21 9.65 -22.93
N LEU A 197 12.04 10.97 -22.73
CA LEU A 197 12.16 11.62 -21.42
C LEU A 197 11.14 11.07 -20.42
N ILE A 198 9.88 10.93 -20.84
CA ILE A 198 8.83 10.36 -20.00
C ILE A 198 9.16 8.92 -19.63
N ALA A 199 9.54 8.10 -20.61
CA ALA A 199 9.92 6.72 -20.36
C ALA A 199 11.13 6.62 -19.42
N LEU A 200 12.14 7.48 -19.58
CA LEU A 200 13.33 7.55 -18.74
C LEU A 200 13.01 7.92 -17.29
N TYR A 201 12.29 9.02 -17.08
CA TYR A 201 11.97 9.50 -15.73
C TYR A 201 11.00 8.55 -15.04
N ARG A 202 9.99 8.04 -15.75
CA ARG A 202 9.08 7.05 -15.17
C ARG A 202 9.80 5.77 -14.75
N ALA A 203 10.76 5.31 -15.56
CA ALA A 203 11.62 4.18 -15.22
C ALA A 203 12.48 4.48 -13.98
N PHE A 204 13.06 5.68 -13.88
CA PHE A 204 13.79 6.13 -12.70
C PHE A 204 12.92 6.03 -11.44
N LEU A 205 11.75 6.64 -11.48
CA LEU A 205 10.80 6.67 -10.37
C LEU A 205 10.39 5.25 -9.92
N THR A 206 10.20 4.29 -10.85
CA THR A 206 9.97 2.89 -10.49
C THR A 206 11.20 2.24 -9.85
N VAL A 207 12.37 2.35 -10.49
CA VAL A 207 13.58 1.64 -10.03
C VAL A 207 14.00 2.13 -8.65
N ILE A 208 13.85 3.42 -8.34
CA ILE A 208 14.13 3.93 -7.00
C ILE A 208 13.23 3.25 -5.97
N ILE A 209 11.90 3.22 -6.16
CA ILE A 209 10.99 2.56 -5.19
C ILE A 209 11.36 1.08 -4.99
N GLU A 210 11.68 0.36 -6.07
CA GLU A 210 12.06 -1.05 -5.99
C GLU A 210 13.38 -1.30 -5.24
N LYS A 211 14.28 -0.31 -5.24
CA LYS A 211 15.64 -0.44 -4.69
C LYS A 211 15.88 0.34 -3.40
N MET A 212 14.96 1.21 -2.99
CA MET A 212 15.16 2.11 -1.86
C MET A 212 15.35 1.36 -0.54
N ASN A 213 14.70 0.20 -0.39
CA ASN A 213 14.95 -0.73 0.71
C ASN A 213 16.37 -1.33 0.74
N MET A 214 17.29 -0.95 -0.15
CA MET A 214 18.70 -1.34 -0.07
C MET A 214 19.60 -0.15 0.27
N VAL A 215 19.04 1.04 0.44
CA VAL A 215 19.79 2.29 0.54
C VAL A 215 19.53 2.96 1.87
N ASP A 216 20.57 3.08 2.68
CA ASP A 216 20.59 4.04 3.77
C ASP A 216 20.78 5.45 3.19
N ASP A 217 19.68 6.18 3.08
CA ASP A 217 19.64 7.56 2.58
C ASP A 217 19.40 8.56 3.71
N SER A 218 20.01 8.35 4.87
CA SER A 218 19.86 9.24 6.03
C SER A 218 20.29 10.70 5.75
N TYR A 219 21.12 10.93 4.73
CA TYR A 219 21.48 12.27 4.24
C TYR A 219 20.51 12.85 3.19
N GLY A 220 19.53 12.06 2.71
CA GLY A 220 18.49 12.49 1.78
C GLY A 220 18.94 12.69 0.33
N VAL A 221 20.13 12.23 -0.07
CA VAL A 221 20.68 12.52 -1.41
C VAL A 221 19.96 11.78 -2.53
N ILE A 222 19.44 10.58 -2.27
CA ILE A 222 18.57 9.89 -3.22
C ILE A 222 17.18 10.51 -3.21
N GLY A 223 16.70 10.95 -2.04
CA GLY A 223 15.51 11.78 -1.89
C GLY A 223 15.52 13.02 -2.77
N ASP A 224 16.56 13.86 -2.63
CA ASP A 224 16.72 15.10 -3.40
C ASP A 224 16.78 14.84 -4.91
N LEU A 225 17.54 13.81 -5.33
CA LEU A 225 17.59 13.41 -6.74
C LEU A 225 16.21 12.97 -7.25
N SER A 226 15.46 12.22 -6.44
CA SER A 226 14.13 11.74 -6.80
C SER A 226 13.12 12.86 -6.89
N SER A 227 13.18 13.83 -5.97
CA SER A 227 12.36 15.04 -6.00
C SER A 227 12.61 15.83 -7.28
N ARG A 228 13.87 16.06 -7.64
CA ARG A 228 14.25 16.74 -8.89
C ARG A 228 13.71 16.02 -10.14
N VAL A 229 13.92 14.70 -10.24
CA VAL A 229 13.45 13.92 -11.39
C VAL A 229 11.92 13.93 -11.48
N PHE A 230 11.23 13.84 -10.34
CA PHE A 230 9.77 13.93 -10.30
C PHE A 230 9.28 15.31 -10.75
N GLU A 231 9.89 16.39 -10.26
CA GLU A 231 9.57 17.76 -10.65
C GLU A 231 9.74 17.97 -12.17
N GLU A 232 10.85 17.47 -12.74
CA GLU A 232 11.07 17.50 -14.19
C GLU A 232 10.00 16.68 -14.93
N TYR A 233 9.66 15.48 -14.44
CA TYR A 233 8.68 14.59 -15.04
C TYR A 233 7.28 15.22 -15.14
N VAL A 234 6.78 15.82 -14.07
CA VAL A 234 5.42 16.40 -14.05
C VAL A 234 5.31 17.72 -14.81
N LYS A 235 6.43 18.33 -15.20
CA LYS A 235 6.47 19.55 -16.02
C LYS A 235 6.56 19.29 -17.53
N LEU A 236 6.81 18.05 -17.94
CA LEU A 236 6.87 17.70 -19.36
C LEU A 236 5.52 17.99 -20.05
N ASP A 237 5.59 18.47 -21.29
CA ASP A 237 4.39 18.78 -22.09
C ASP A 237 3.64 17.51 -22.45
N ARG A 238 2.60 17.20 -21.68
CA ARG A 238 1.79 15.99 -21.86
C ARG A 238 0.90 16.06 -23.09
N ALA A 239 0.50 17.27 -23.51
CA ALA A 239 -0.38 17.44 -24.67
C ALA A 239 0.30 17.03 -25.98
N ALA A 240 1.64 17.09 -26.01
CA ALA A 240 2.46 16.64 -27.13
C ALA A 240 2.70 15.12 -27.16
N LEU A 241 2.17 14.34 -26.21
CA LEU A 241 2.31 12.89 -26.18
C LEU A 241 1.19 12.19 -26.94
N ALA A 242 1.55 11.10 -27.61
CA ALA A 242 0.60 10.12 -28.12
C ALA A 242 0.09 9.19 -26.98
N MET A 243 -0.35 9.76 -25.87
CA MET A 243 -0.86 9.06 -24.69
C MET A 243 -2.11 9.76 -24.18
N SER A 244 -3.15 9.01 -23.80
CA SER A 244 -4.35 9.63 -23.26
C SER A 244 -4.06 10.25 -21.88
N PRO A 245 -4.67 11.41 -21.52
CA PRO A 245 -4.56 11.95 -20.16
C PRO A 245 -5.00 10.95 -19.08
N ALA A 246 -6.01 10.13 -19.36
CA ALA A 246 -6.49 9.10 -18.45
C ALA A 246 -5.42 8.06 -18.13
N ASP A 247 -4.71 7.57 -19.14
CA ASP A 247 -3.62 6.60 -18.91
C ASP A 247 -2.47 7.22 -18.14
N PHE A 248 -2.11 8.47 -18.45
CA PHE A 248 -1.01 9.16 -17.78
C PHE A 248 -1.33 9.39 -16.29
N PHE A 249 -2.51 9.95 -15.99
CA PHE A 249 -2.88 10.23 -14.61
C PHE A 249 -3.16 8.94 -13.82
N GLN A 250 -3.73 7.90 -14.44
CA GLN A 250 -3.90 6.62 -13.76
C GLN A 250 -2.55 6.06 -13.32
N ASP A 251 -1.57 5.97 -14.23
CA ASP A 251 -0.25 5.45 -13.91
C ASP A 251 0.48 6.32 -12.86
N LEU A 252 0.44 7.64 -12.99
CA LEU A 252 1.12 8.54 -12.06
C LEU A 252 0.50 8.52 -10.65
N ILE A 253 -0.84 8.56 -10.56
CA ILE A 253 -1.53 8.54 -9.27
C ILE A 253 -1.35 7.19 -8.58
N GLU A 254 -1.44 6.08 -9.32
CA GLU A 254 -1.08 4.78 -8.78
C GLU A 254 0.34 4.81 -8.24
N TRP A 255 1.32 5.22 -9.04
CA TRP A 255 2.71 5.29 -8.58
C TRP A 255 2.88 6.14 -7.30
N LEU A 256 2.27 7.32 -7.25
CA LEU A 256 2.31 8.20 -6.08
C LEU A 256 1.78 7.49 -4.82
N ILE A 257 0.64 6.79 -4.92
CA ILE A 257 0.05 6.04 -3.80
C ILE A 257 1.03 4.97 -3.28
N TRP A 258 1.91 4.43 -4.12
CA TRP A 258 2.89 3.39 -3.75
C TRP A 258 4.29 3.92 -3.41
N GLU A 259 4.53 5.23 -3.50
CA GLU A 259 5.79 5.89 -3.12
C GLU A 259 5.91 6.05 -1.59
N ASP A 260 6.38 5.02 -0.89
CA ASP A 260 6.32 4.95 0.58
C ASP A 260 7.52 5.59 1.31
N TYR A 261 8.37 6.32 0.59
CA TYR A 261 9.65 6.83 1.10
C TYR A 261 9.65 8.36 1.27
N GLY A 262 8.56 9.04 0.91
CA GLY A 262 8.45 10.49 0.99
C GLY A 262 9.31 11.24 -0.02
N LEU A 263 9.78 10.56 -1.07
CA LEU A 263 10.69 11.09 -2.09
C LEU A 263 10.09 12.29 -2.84
N THR A 264 8.76 12.36 -2.89
CA THR A 264 8.02 13.37 -3.65
C THR A 264 7.11 14.23 -2.77
N TYR A 265 7.21 14.10 -1.45
CA TYR A 265 6.24 14.70 -0.51
C TYR A 265 6.14 16.23 -0.67
N GLN A 266 7.26 16.92 -0.93
CA GLN A 266 7.28 18.38 -1.11
C GLN A 266 6.69 18.81 -2.46
N GLU A 267 6.83 17.98 -3.49
CA GLU A 267 6.39 18.29 -4.86
C GLU A 267 4.93 17.90 -5.13
N GLN A 268 4.36 16.97 -4.36
CA GLN A 268 2.96 16.55 -4.50
C GLN A 268 1.97 17.73 -4.45
N PRO A 269 2.04 18.66 -3.46
CA PRO A 269 1.20 19.85 -3.47
C PRO A 269 1.38 20.73 -4.72
N VAL A 270 2.61 20.88 -5.20
CA VAL A 270 2.93 21.69 -6.39
C VAL A 270 2.32 21.05 -7.64
N PHE A 271 2.48 19.74 -7.79
CA PHE A 271 1.85 18.97 -8.86
C PHE A 271 0.33 19.17 -8.85
N PHE A 272 -0.34 18.97 -7.71
CA PHE A 272 -1.79 19.13 -7.64
C PHE A 272 -2.23 20.57 -7.87
N ALA A 273 -1.48 21.58 -7.41
CA ALA A 273 -1.78 22.99 -7.66
C ALA A 273 -1.62 23.37 -9.15
N GLY A 274 -0.72 22.70 -9.87
CA GLY A 274 -0.43 22.94 -11.29
C GLY A 274 -1.31 22.18 -12.28
N LEU A 275 -2.31 21.42 -11.82
CA LEU A 275 -3.24 20.73 -12.70
C LEU A 275 -4.17 21.71 -13.41
N ASP A 276 -4.35 21.50 -14.71
CA ASP A 276 -5.33 22.23 -15.51
C ASP A 276 -6.76 21.91 -15.04
N PRO A 277 -7.68 22.90 -14.99
CA PRO A 277 -9.06 22.69 -14.53
C PRO A 277 -9.80 21.55 -15.26
N GLU A 278 -9.49 21.32 -16.54
CA GLU A 278 -10.09 20.25 -17.34
C GLU A 278 -9.70 18.84 -16.88
N HIS A 279 -8.57 18.68 -16.19
CA HIS A 279 -8.09 17.39 -15.70
C HIS A 279 -8.55 17.09 -14.26
N LEU A 280 -9.08 18.08 -13.53
CA LEU A 280 -9.47 17.90 -12.13
C LEU A 280 -10.50 16.79 -11.91
N PRO A 281 -11.61 16.72 -12.68
CA PRO A 281 -12.60 15.66 -12.48
C PRO A 281 -12.01 14.26 -12.72
N LEU A 282 -11.10 14.14 -13.68
CA LEU A 282 -10.42 12.88 -14.00
C LEU A 282 -9.50 12.45 -12.85
N VAL A 283 -8.65 13.35 -12.35
CA VAL A 283 -7.72 13.04 -11.24
C VAL A 283 -8.49 12.73 -9.96
N GLU A 284 -9.56 13.48 -9.65
CA GLU A 284 -10.44 13.20 -8.50
C GLU A 284 -11.08 11.81 -8.64
N GLN A 285 -11.61 11.47 -9.82
CA GLN A 285 -12.22 10.16 -10.09
C GLN A 285 -11.22 9.01 -9.93
N ILE A 286 -9.99 9.16 -10.45
CA ILE A 286 -8.93 8.16 -10.31
C ILE A 286 -8.63 7.92 -8.84
N LEU A 287 -8.39 8.99 -8.08
CA LEU A 287 -8.09 8.90 -6.65
C LEU A 287 -9.24 8.26 -5.85
N ARG A 288 -10.51 8.62 -6.14
CA ARG A 288 -11.70 7.99 -5.54
C ARG A 288 -11.76 6.49 -5.84
N THR A 289 -11.54 6.13 -7.11
CA THR A 289 -11.52 4.73 -7.55
C THR A 289 -10.42 3.93 -6.85
N GLN A 290 -9.22 4.50 -6.73
CA GLN A 290 -8.12 3.87 -6.00
C GLN A 290 -8.41 3.75 -4.51
N TRP A 291 -9.01 4.77 -3.89
CA TRP A 291 -9.40 4.74 -2.49
C TRP A 291 -10.42 3.62 -2.21
N ASP A 292 -11.47 3.51 -3.01
CA ASP A 292 -12.49 2.47 -2.87
C ASP A 292 -11.91 1.07 -3.10
N GLU A 293 -11.13 0.89 -4.17
CA GLU A 293 -10.49 -0.39 -4.50
C GLU A 293 -9.55 -0.86 -3.37
N LEU A 294 -8.69 0.04 -2.86
CA LEU A 294 -7.73 -0.31 -1.80
C LEU A 294 -8.43 -0.59 -0.46
N ARG A 295 -9.53 0.12 -0.17
CA ARG A 295 -10.36 -0.12 1.02
C ARG A 295 -11.03 -1.50 0.95
N GLU A 296 -11.59 -1.87 -0.20
CA GLU A 296 -12.21 -3.19 -0.41
C GLU A 296 -11.19 -4.34 -0.29
N LEU A 297 -9.93 -4.08 -0.66
CA LEU A 297 -8.83 -5.03 -0.54
C LEU A 297 -8.14 -5.00 0.83
N GLU A 298 -8.61 -4.16 1.76
CA GLU A 298 -8.05 -3.97 3.11
C GLU A 298 -6.56 -3.56 3.11
N VAL A 299 -6.11 -2.81 2.09
CA VAL A 299 -4.74 -2.29 1.99
C VAL A 299 -4.69 -0.92 2.69
N GLU A 300 -4.74 -0.94 4.03
CA GLU A 300 -5.01 0.23 4.87
C GLU A 300 -4.07 1.42 4.62
N TYR A 301 -2.76 1.20 4.62
CA TYR A 301 -1.79 2.30 4.45
C TYR A 301 -1.98 3.05 3.12
N GLN A 302 -2.06 2.31 2.01
CA GLN A 302 -2.28 2.90 0.69
C GLN A 302 -3.69 3.51 0.55
N THR A 303 -4.70 2.95 1.23
CA THR A 303 -6.05 3.53 1.31
C THR A 303 -6.00 4.93 1.93
N GLU A 304 -5.36 5.07 3.09
CA GLU A 304 -5.24 6.36 3.78
C GLU A 304 -4.38 7.35 3.00
N LYS A 305 -3.40 6.87 2.23
CA LYS A 305 -2.58 7.69 1.34
C LYS A 305 -3.35 8.23 0.13
N ALA A 306 -4.20 7.42 -0.50
CA ALA A 306 -5.11 7.88 -1.55
C ALA A 306 -6.05 8.99 -1.03
N LEU A 307 -6.60 8.80 0.18
CA LEU A 307 -7.44 9.81 0.83
C LEU A 307 -6.67 11.10 1.18
N THR A 308 -5.41 10.96 1.60
CA THR A 308 -4.50 12.11 1.83
C THR A 308 -4.30 12.92 0.54
N MET A 309 -4.10 12.24 -0.60
CA MET A 309 -3.93 12.88 -1.90
C MET A 309 -5.22 13.55 -2.40
N LEU A 310 -6.41 12.97 -2.15
CA LEU A 310 -7.69 13.66 -2.37
C LEU A 310 -7.76 14.97 -1.58
N GLY A 311 -7.30 14.96 -0.32
CA GLY A 311 -7.19 16.15 0.52
C GLY A 311 -6.28 17.21 -0.07
N MET A 312 -5.11 16.79 -0.58
CA MET A 312 -4.17 17.69 -1.24
C MET A 312 -4.79 18.28 -2.51
N LEU A 313 -5.35 17.46 -3.40
CA LEU A 313 -6.03 17.91 -4.62
C LEU A 313 -7.09 18.97 -4.29
N CYS A 314 -8.04 18.65 -3.41
CA CYS A 314 -9.13 19.56 -3.06
C CYS A 314 -8.61 20.88 -2.47
N THR A 315 -7.61 20.81 -1.58
CA THR A 315 -7.06 22.01 -0.94
C THR A 315 -6.31 22.89 -1.94
N GLN A 316 -5.43 22.31 -2.75
CA GLN A 316 -4.59 23.06 -3.68
C GLN A 316 -5.42 23.68 -4.81
N GLN A 317 -6.48 23.00 -5.25
CA GLN A 317 -7.40 23.47 -6.28
C GLN A 317 -8.60 24.25 -5.71
N GLN A 318 -8.63 24.49 -4.40
CA GLN A 318 -9.67 25.27 -3.72
C GLN A 318 -11.10 24.76 -3.99
N LEU A 319 -11.26 23.44 -4.04
CA LEU A 319 -12.56 22.76 -4.24
C LEU A 319 -13.38 22.78 -2.94
N PHE A 320 -13.77 23.98 -2.52
CA PHE A 320 -14.41 24.25 -1.23
C PHE A 320 -15.71 23.46 -1.01
N ASP A 321 -16.43 23.14 -2.08
CA ASP A 321 -17.66 22.35 -2.04
C ASP A 321 -17.42 20.88 -1.67
N ARG A 322 -16.18 20.38 -1.79
CA ARG A 322 -15.77 19.02 -1.42
C ARG A 322 -15.26 18.89 0.01
N PHE A 323 -14.95 20.00 0.68
CA PHE A 323 -14.22 19.99 1.96
C PHE A 323 -14.97 19.25 3.07
N LEU A 324 -16.29 19.41 3.17
CA LEU A 324 -17.08 18.83 4.26
C LEU A 324 -17.20 17.31 4.15
N ASP A 325 -17.54 16.81 2.97
CA ASP A 325 -17.67 15.38 2.72
C ASP A 325 -16.32 14.69 2.92
N LEU A 326 -15.24 15.29 2.42
CA LEU A 326 -13.91 14.75 2.57
C LEU A 326 -13.42 14.79 4.03
N ALA A 327 -13.70 15.87 4.77
CA ALA A 327 -13.38 15.96 6.19
C ALA A 327 -14.08 14.88 7.01
N LYS A 328 -15.33 14.54 6.67
CA LYS A 328 -16.09 13.47 7.30
C LYS A 328 -15.48 12.09 7.03
N GLU A 329 -15.08 11.82 5.79
CA GLU A 329 -14.43 10.55 5.40
C GLU A 329 -13.08 10.36 6.11
N MET A 330 -12.30 11.43 6.19
CA MET A 330 -11.01 11.47 6.89
C MET A 330 -11.17 11.26 8.40
N GLY A 331 -12.20 11.86 9.00
CA GLY A 331 -12.36 11.92 10.44
C GLY A 331 -11.11 12.50 11.12
N THR A 332 -10.85 12.06 12.36
CA THR A 332 -9.69 12.55 13.13
C THR A 332 -8.35 11.95 12.71
N ARG A 333 -8.32 10.96 11.82
CA ARG A 333 -7.08 10.26 11.39
C ARG A 333 -6.15 11.17 10.59
N HIS A 334 -6.71 12.05 9.75
CA HIS A 334 -5.97 12.95 8.87
C HIS A 334 -5.88 14.38 9.39
N TRP A 335 -5.56 14.54 10.68
CA TRP A 335 -5.60 15.85 11.34
C TRP A 335 -4.86 16.97 10.59
N GLN A 336 -3.72 16.65 9.97
CA GLN A 336 -2.96 17.63 9.17
C GLN A 336 -3.78 18.14 7.98
N ARG A 337 -4.41 17.24 7.22
CA ARG A 337 -5.21 17.61 6.05
C ARG A 337 -6.46 18.38 6.44
N ILE A 338 -7.13 17.98 7.53
CA ILE A 338 -8.25 18.73 8.12
C ILE A 338 -7.83 20.16 8.45
N THR A 339 -6.70 20.33 9.16
CA THR A 339 -6.18 21.65 9.52
C THR A 339 -5.86 22.47 8.27
N THR A 340 -5.19 21.89 7.27
CA THR A 340 -4.86 22.59 6.02
C THR A 340 -6.13 23.01 5.25
N MET A 341 -7.17 22.17 5.18
CA MET A 341 -8.45 22.55 4.54
C MET A 341 -9.10 23.72 5.27
N SER A 342 -9.15 23.68 6.60
CA SER A 342 -9.71 24.76 7.41
C SER A 342 -8.93 26.07 7.25
N GLU A 343 -7.59 26.01 7.29
CA GLU A 343 -6.71 27.17 7.06
C GLU A 343 -6.87 27.75 5.65
N MET A 344 -7.05 26.89 4.64
CA MET A 344 -7.31 27.34 3.27
C MET A 344 -8.64 28.09 3.16
N ALA A 345 -9.69 27.60 3.82
CA ALA A 345 -10.98 28.29 3.88
C ALA A 345 -10.89 29.61 4.66
N GLU A 346 -10.18 29.65 5.79
CA GLU A 346 -9.91 30.85 6.59
C GLU A 346 -9.17 31.91 5.76
N LYS A 347 -8.11 31.53 5.05
CA LYS A 347 -7.34 32.42 4.16
C LYS A 347 -8.21 33.09 3.08
N HIS A 348 -9.28 32.42 2.65
CA HIS A 348 -10.24 32.92 1.67
C HIS A 348 -11.49 33.54 2.31
N LYS A 349 -11.45 33.86 3.61
CA LYS A 349 -12.54 34.47 4.40
C LYS A 349 -13.84 33.65 4.40
N ARG A 350 -13.74 32.35 4.15
CA ARG A 350 -14.87 31.40 4.25
C ARG A 350 -14.93 30.85 5.67
N TYR A 351 -15.13 31.73 6.63
CA TYR A 351 -15.03 31.40 8.07
C TYR A 351 -16.03 30.32 8.52
N GLU A 352 -17.26 30.34 7.99
CA GLU A 352 -18.25 29.30 8.28
C GLU A 352 -17.78 27.93 7.79
N LEU A 353 -17.22 27.86 6.58
CA LEU A 353 -16.65 26.63 6.03
C LEU A 353 -15.43 26.17 6.84
N ALA A 354 -14.54 27.09 7.22
CA ALA A 354 -13.36 26.78 8.01
C ALA A 354 -13.72 26.13 9.36
N LEU A 355 -14.79 26.59 10.01
CA LEU A 355 -15.34 25.99 11.23
C LEU A 355 -16.03 24.64 10.93
N ALA A 356 -16.87 24.59 9.89
CA ALA A 356 -17.62 23.40 9.51
C ALA A 356 -16.71 22.21 9.12
N VAL A 357 -15.52 22.46 8.58
CA VAL A 357 -14.51 21.41 8.31
C VAL A 357 -14.12 20.66 9.59
N TYR A 358 -13.87 21.39 10.69
CA TYR A 358 -13.59 20.75 11.97
C TYR A 358 -14.83 19.99 12.46
N GLU A 359 -16.00 20.62 12.44
CA GLU A 359 -17.26 20.00 12.87
C GLU A 359 -17.57 18.69 12.14
N ALA A 360 -17.31 18.63 10.84
CA ALA A 360 -17.55 17.46 9.99
C ALA A 360 -16.64 16.26 10.34
N CYS A 361 -15.42 16.49 10.83
CA CYS A 361 -14.46 15.42 11.14
C CYS A 361 -14.46 15.00 12.62
N LEU A 362 -15.06 15.81 13.51
CA LEU A 362 -15.01 15.57 14.96
C LEU A 362 -15.82 14.32 15.35
N GLY A 363 -15.12 13.40 15.99
CA GLY A 363 -15.65 12.16 16.54
C GLY A 363 -14.56 11.43 17.32
N PRO A 364 -14.87 10.29 17.97
CA PRO A 364 -13.88 9.51 18.69
C PRO A 364 -12.69 9.15 17.78
N GLY A 365 -11.47 9.44 18.25
CA GLY A 365 -10.26 8.97 17.56
C GLY A 365 -8.97 9.63 18.04
N MET A 366 -7.85 9.17 17.47
CA MET A 366 -6.49 9.42 17.98
C MET A 366 -6.16 10.91 18.15
N HIS A 367 -6.66 11.78 17.26
CA HIS A 367 -6.34 13.21 17.26
C HIS A 367 -7.53 14.11 17.60
N GLU A 368 -8.60 13.56 18.18
CA GLU A 368 -9.78 14.33 18.55
C GLU A 368 -9.44 15.54 19.44
N THR A 369 -8.67 15.34 20.52
CA THR A 369 -8.27 16.40 21.44
C THR A 369 -7.52 17.53 20.73
N PHE A 370 -6.61 17.18 19.82
CA PHE A 370 -5.84 18.15 19.05
C PHE A 370 -6.76 18.99 18.14
N LEU A 371 -7.66 18.33 17.40
CA LEU A 371 -8.58 19.00 16.49
C LEU A 371 -9.59 19.88 17.23
N ARG A 372 -10.08 19.46 18.40
CA ARG A 372 -10.92 20.30 19.26
C ARG A 372 -10.20 21.56 19.73
N ALA A 373 -8.92 21.45 20.08
CA ALA A 373 -8.11 22.61 20.46
C ALA A 373 -7.98 23.58 19.29
N LYS A 374 -7.67 23.09 18.08
CA LYS A 374 -7.58 23.91 16.87
C LYS A 374 -8.88 24.59 16.48
N TYR A 375 -10.00 23.88 16.59
CA TYR A 375 -11.33 24.44 16.38
C TYR A 375 -11.63 25.59 17.36
N ALA A 376 -11.35 25.41 18.65
CA ALA A 376 -11.55 26.45 19.66
C ALA A 376 -10.63 27.67 19.46
N GLU A 377 -9.38 27.46 19.00
CA GLU A 377 -8.47 28.54 18.59
C GLU A 377 -9.05 29.35 17.43
N LEU A 378 -9.53 28.68 16.38
CA LEU A 378 -10.14 29.32 15.21
C LEU A 378 -11.38 30.15 15.59
N GLN A 379 -12.28 29.60 16.41
CA GLN A 379 -13.46 30.33 16.90
C GLN A 379 -13.07 31.64 17.62
N LYS A 380 -12.00 31.62 18.42
CA LYS A 380 -11.51 32.83 19.11
C LYS A 380 -10.92 33.85 18.13
N ARG A 381 -10.21 33.40 17.09
CA ARG A 381 -9.66 34.29 16.04
C ARG A 381 -10.77 34.98 15.27
N ILE A 382 -11.73 34.21 14.75
CA ILE A 382 -12.86 34.75 13.95
C ILE A 382 -13.66 35.79 14.75
N LYS A 383 -13.93 35.54 16.04
CA LYS A 383 -14.63 36.50 16.91
C LYS A 383 -13.89 37.84 17.06
N ARG A 384 -12.57 37.87 16.92
CA ARG A 384 -11.76 39.11 16.97
C ARG A 384 -11.66 39.82 15.61
N GLU A 385 -11.91 39.11 14.52
CA GLU A 385 -11.85 39.68 13.16
C GLU A 385 -13.20 40.19 12.67
N VAL A 386 -14.29 39.56 13.12
CA VAL A 386 -15.68 39.87 12.70
C VAL A 386 -16.40 40.76 13.72
N GLY A 387 -15.95 40.77 14.98
CA GLY A 387 -16.43 41.68 16.02
C GLY A 387 -15.50 42.88 16.15
#